data_AF-A0A257PKK8-F1
#
_entry.id   AF-A0A257PKK8-F1
#
_cell.length_a   1.000
_cell.length_b   1.000
_cell.length_c   1.000
_cell.angle_alpha   90.00
_cell.angle_beta   90.00
_cell.angle_gamma   90.00
#
_symmetry.space_group_name_H-M   'P 1'
#
loop_
_entity.id
_entity.type
_entity.pdbx_description
1 polymer ?
#
loop_
_entity_poly.entity_id
_entity_poly.type
_entity_poly.pdbx_seq_one_letter_code
_entity_poly.pdbx_strand_id
1 'polypeptide(L)' 'MTHASQLPDCAPTLRTQARPADVNMHGDIFGGWIMAQVDMAGGITAAWRAKGRVATVAVKEF' A
#
# COMPACT_ATOMS: atom_id res chain seq x y z
N MET A 1 -18.67 11.58 14.37
CA MET A 1 -19.33 10.80 13.30
C MET A 1 -18.25 10.39 12.32
N THR A 2 -17.75 9.15 12.40
CA THR A 2 -16.72 8.64 11.50
C THR A 2 -17.36 8.37 10.14
N HIS A 3 -17.00 9.16 9.13
CA HIS A 3 -17.28 8.83 7.74
C HIS A 3 -16.56 7.52 7.43
N ALA A 4 -17.29 6.40 7.39
CA ALA A 4 -16.76 5.18 6.81
C ALA A 4 -16.56 5.47 5.31
N SER A 5 -15.32 5.71 4.91
CA SER A 5 -14.96 5.86 3.50
C SER A 5 -15.38 4.59 2.78
N GLN A 6 -16.40 4.68 1.93
CA GLN A 6 -16.84 3.57 1.12
C GLN A 6 -15.69 3.21 0.17
N LEU A 7 -15.17 1.98 0.28
CA LEU A 7 -14.10 1.52 -0.60
C LEU A 7 -14.64 1.40 -2.03
N PRO A 8 -13.79 1.58 -3.06
CA PRO A 8 -14.19 1.34 -4.44
C PRO A 8 -14.73 -0.08 -4.63
N ASP A 9 -15.71 -0.27 -5.51
CA ASP A 9 -16.33 -1.57 -5.83
C ASP A 9 -15.38 -2.52 -6.62
N CYS A 10 -14.08 -2.25 -6.63
CA CYS A 10 -13.08 -3.09 -7.29
C CYS A 10 -12.22 -3.85 -6.28
N ALA A 11 -11.70 -5.01 -6.69
CA ALA A 11 -10.74 -5.74 -5.89
C ALA A 11 -9.46 -4.91 -5.66
N PRO A 12 -8.87 -4.93 -4.45
CA PRO A 12 -7.62 -4.25 -4.19
C PRO A 12 -6.49 -4.91 -4.99
N THR A 13 -5.52 -4.11 -5.45
CA THR A 13 -4.34 -4.63 -6.16
C THR A 13 -3.51 -5.57 -5.29
N LEU A 14 -3.41 -5.28 -3.98
CA LEU A 14 -2.64 -6.07 -3.02
C LEU A 14 -3.46 -6.30 -1.74
N ARG A 15 -3.49 -7.55 -1.27
CA ARG A 15 -4.03 -7.92 0.03
C ARG A 15 -3.01 -8.79 0.75
N THR A 16 -2.49 -8.27 1.85
CA THR A 16 -1.44 -8.92 2.66
C THR A 16 -1.80 -8.88 4.14
N GLN A 17 -1.14 -9.71 4.94
CA GLN A 17 -1.30 -9.73 6.39
C GLN A 17 0.00 -9.29 7.04
N ALA A 18 -0.11 -8.32 7.96
CA ALA A 18 1.00 -7.96 8.83
C ALA A 18 1.30 -9.10 9.83
N ARG A 19 2.56 -9.19 10.23
CA ARG A 19 3.10 -10.21 11.15
C ARG A 19 3.78 -9.56 12.34
N PRO A 20 4.04 -10.29 13.43
CA PRO A 20 4.77 -9.77 14.57
C PRO A 20 6.15 -9.17 14.24
N ALA A 21 6.80 -9.63 13.16
CA ALA A 21 8.07 -9.08 12.71
C ALA A 21 7.95 -7.70 12.02
N ASP A 22 6.74 -7.28 11.67
CA ASP A 22 6.48 -6.00 10.97
C ASP A 22 6.19 -4.85 11.94
N VAL A 23 6.28 -5.10 13.25
CA VAL A 23 6.04 -4.07 14.28
C VAL A 23 7.28 -3.21 14.52
N ASN A 24 7.04 -1.97 14.94
CA ASN A 24 8.06 -1.06 15.44
C ASN A 24 8.36 -1.34 16.93
N MET A 25 9.27 -0.57 17.54
CA MET A 25 9.67 -0.75 18.95
C MET A 25 8.53 -0.61 19.98
N HIS A 26 7.42 0.03 19.60
CA HIS A 26 6.23 0.23 20.42
C HIS A 26 5.17 -0.87 20.22
N GLY A 27 5.39 -1.82 19.29
CA GLY A 27 4.45 -2.90 19.00
C GLY A 27 3.38 -2.57 17.95
N ASP A 28 3.34 -1.34 17.44
CA ASP A 28 2.48 -0.98 16.30
C ASP A 28 3.12 -1.40 14.98
N ILE A 29 2.32 -1.55 13.91
CA ILE A 29 2.88 -1.80 12.58
C ILE A 29 3.83 -0.67 12.17
N PHE A 30 5.02 -1.04 11.72
CA PHE A 30 6.03 -0.10 11.30
C PHE A 30 5.57 0.68 10.06
N GLY A 31 5.65 2.02 10.12
CA GLY A 31 5.22 2.87 9.02
C GLY A 31 5.94 2.59 7.70
N GLY A 32 7.24 2.27 7.74
CA GLY A 32 7.98 1.91 6.53
C GLY A 32 7.50 0.59 5.90
N TRP A 33 6.98 -0.35 6.68
CA TRP A 33 6.35 -1.56 6.14
C TRP A 33 5.06 -1.20 5.39
N ILE A 34 4.23 -0.32 5.97
CA ILE A 34 3.00 0.15 5.32
C ILE A 34 3.33 0.84 4.00
N MET A 35 4.30 1.76 4.00
CA MET A 35 4.75 2.46 2.78
C MET A 35 5.26 1.48 1.71
N ALA A 36 5.97 0.42 2.09
CA ALA A 36 6.41 -0.61 1.15
C ALA A 36 5.24 -1.36 0.51
N GLN A 37 4.18 -1.68 1.26
CA GLN A 37 2.98 -2.31 0.70
C GLN A 37 2.25 -1.38 -0.28
N VAL A 38 2.15 -0.09 0.06
CA VAL A 38 1.54 0.93 -0.81
C VAL A 38 2.34 1.11 -2.10
N ASP A 39 3.66 1.21 -2.02
CA ASP A 39 4.54 1.31 -3.19
C ASP A 39 4.41 0.09 -4.10
N MET A 40 4.39 -1.13 -3.54
CA MET A 40 4.17 -2.35 -4.32
C MET A 40 2.80 -2.37 -5.01
N ALA A 41 1.72 -2.01 -4.31
CA ALA A 41 0.38 -1.97 -4.89
C ALA A 41 0.27 -0.94 -6.04
N GLY A 42 0.86 0.25 -5.86
CA GLY A 42 0.95 1.27 -6.89
C GLY A 42 1.78 0.81 -8.08
N GLY A 43 2.95 0.22 -7.82
CA GLY A 43 3.87 -0.29 -8.83
C GLY A 43 3.27 -1.39 -9.71
N ILE A 44 2.55 -2.36 -9.11
CA ILE A 44 1.83 -3.41 -9.86
C ILE A 44 0.81 -2.79 -10.82
N THR A 45 -0.02 -1.88 -10.29
CA THR A 45 -1.07 -1.20 -11.08
C THR A 45 -0.45 -0.37 -12.23
N ALA A 46 0.62 0.36 -11.94
CA ALA A 46 1.32 1.18 -12.91
C ALA A 46 2.01 0.33 -14.00
N ALA A 47 2.66 -0.78 -13.63
CA ALA A 47 3.30 -1.69 -14.57
C ALA A 47 2.29 -2.33 -15.54
N TRP A 48 1.12 -2.74 -15.03
CA TRP A 48 0.03 -3.26 -15.87
C TRP A 48 -0.45 -2.22 -16.88
N ARG A 49 -0.66 -0.98 -16.42
CA ARG A 49 -1.07 0.12 -17.30
C ARG A 49 -0.01 0.48 -18.34
N ALA A 50 1.26 0.49 -17.96
CA ALA A 50 2.38 0.86 -18.82
C ALA A 50 2.85 -0.28 -19.75
N LYS A 51 2.45 -1.53 -19.47
CA LYS A 51 2.93 -2.75 -20.16
C LYS A 51 4.46 -2.83 -20.16
N GLY A 52 5.09 -2.43 -19.06
CA GLY A 52 6.53 -2.30 -18.99
C GLY A 52 7.02 -1.91 -17.59
N ARG A 53 8.33 -1.65 -17.49
CA ARG A 53 8.97 -1.25 -16.24
C ARG A 53 8.54 0.17 -15.85
N VAL A 54 8.30 0.35 -14.56
CA VAL A 54 7.93 1.64 -13.95
C VAL A 54 8.84 1.94 -12.76
N ALA A 55 8.90 3.21 -12.36
CA ALA A 55 9.59 3.64 -11.15
C ALA A 55 8.69 4.65 -10.41
N THR A 56 8.65 4.54 -9.08
CA THR A 56 7.92 5.48 -8.24
C THR A 56 8.70 6.79 -8.13
N VAL A 57 8.12 7.88 -8.62
CA VAL A 57 8.76 9.21 -8.60
C VAL A 57 8.47 9.94 -7.29
N ALA A 58 7.24 9.81 -6.79
CA ALA A 58 6.80 10.43 -5.54
C ALA A 58 5.58 9.71 -4.99
N VAL A 59 5.43 9.76 -3.67
CA VAL A 59 4.17 9.44 -2.97
C VAL A 59 3.69 10.72 -2.31
N LYS A 60 2.42 11.10 -2.56
CA LYS A 60 1.90 12.43 -2.21
C LYS A 60 1.09 12.46 -0.91
N GLU A 61 0.27 11.44 -0.66
CA GLU A 61 -0.73 11.44 0.40
C GLU A 61 -0.80 10.04 1.04
N PHE A 62 -0.99 10.01 2.37
CA PHE A 62 -1.17 8.82 3.22
C PHE A 62 -2.24 9.10 4.27
#